data_AF-A0A650EMM3-F1
#
_entry.id   AF-A0A650EMM3-F1
#
_cell.length_a   1.000
_cell.length_b   1.000
_cell.length_c   1.000
_cell.angle_alpha   90.00
_cell.angle_beta   90.00
_cell.angle_gamma   90.00
#
_symmetry.space_group_name_H-M   'P 1'
#
loop_
_entity.id
_entity.type
_entity.pdbx_description
1 polymer ?
#
loop_
_entity_poly.entity_id
_entity_poly.type
_entity_poly.pdbx_seq_one_letter_code
_entity_poly.pdbx_strand_id
1 'polypeptide(L)' 'MSDVRKVFITKEVAEILEINPSYLLRLAKTMQFSPAEMREAGKRNYLFSEEAVERLKNRKK' A
#
# COMPACT_ATOMS: atom_id res chain seq x y z
N MET A 1 7.92 -8.99 -16.00
CA MET A 1 8.60 -7.85 -15.37
C MET A 1 7.49 -6.90 -14.94
N SER A 2 7.14 -6.89 -13.65
CA SER A 2 6.16 -5.94 -13.11
C SER A 2 6.72 -4.53 -13.33
N ASP A 3 5.93 -3.67 -13.97
CA ASP A 3 6.35 -2.34 -14.40
C ASP A 3 6.65 -1.51 -13.14
N VAL A 4 7.92 -1.33 -12.84
CA VAL A 4 8.46 -0.69 -11.61
C VAL A 4 8.01 0.77 -11.44
N ARG A 5 7.28 1.31 -12.43
CA ARG A 5 6.79 2.68 -12.48
C ARG A 5 5.46 2.89 -11.78
N LYS A 6 4.66 1.83 -11.59
CA LYS A 6 3.32 1.97 -11.03
C LYS A 6 3.35 1.86 -9.51
N VAL A 7 3.49 3.01 -8.88
CA VAL A 7 3.46 3.19 -7.42
C VAL A 7 2.26 4.03 -7.03
N PHE A 8 1.66 3.70 -5.90
CA PHE A 8 0.50 4.39 -5.35
C PHE A 8 0.85 5.02 -4.01
N ILE A 9 0.36 6.23 -3.75
CA ILE A 9 0.49 6.86 -2.44
C ILE A 9 -0.60 6.36 -1.48
N THR A 10 -0.39 6.58 -0.18
CA THR A 10 -1.33 6.15 0.88
C THR A 10 -2.76 6.61 0.63
N LYS A 11 -2.94 7.82 0.09
CA LYS A 11 -4.25 8.36 -0.26
C LYS A 11 -4.94 7.57 -1.38
N GLU A 12 -4.23 7.29 -2.47
CA GLU A 12 -4.76 6.55 -3.62
C GLU A 12 -5.11 5.11 -3.22
N VAL A 13 -4.25 4.44 -2.44
CA VAL A 13 -4.53 3.09 -1.96
C VAL A 13 -5.74 3.06 -1.02
N ALA A 14 -5.88 4.08 -0.17
CA ALA A 14 -7.03 4.22 0.71
C ALA A 14 -8.34 4.42 -0.07
N GLU A 15 -8.30 5.20 -1.15
CA GLU A 15 -9.44 5.40 -2.08
C GLU A 15 -9.78 4.09 -2.82
N ILE A 16 -8.79 3.38 -3.35
CA ILE A 16 -8.97 2.09 -4.06
C ILE A 16 -9.61 1.03 -3.16
N LEU A 17 -9.23 1.01 -1.89
CA LEU A 17 -9.72 0.04 -0.91
C LEU A 17 -10.97 0.52 -0.16
N GLU A 18 -11.41 1.75 -0.41
CA GLU A 18 -12.51 2.42 0.30
C GLU A 18 -12.36 2.37 1.83
N ILE A 19 -11.14 2.58 2.33
CA ILE A 19 -10.83 2.57 3.77
C ILE A 19 -10.13 3.85 4.21
N ASN A 20 -10.15 4.11 5.53
CA ASN A 20 -9.42 5.24 6.08
C ASN A 20 -7.89 5.06 5.93
N PRO A 21 -7.13 6.09 5.51
CA PRO A 21 -5.66 6.05 5.42
C PRO A 21 -4.96 5.58 6.70
N SER A 22 -5.44 6.00 7.87
CA SER A 22 -4.89 5.57 9.17
C SER A 22 -5.10 4.08 9.40
N TYR A 23 -6.26 3.55 8.98
CA TYR A 23 -6.55 2.12 9.06
C TYR A 23 -5.70 1.33 8.07
N LEU A 24 -5.54 1.82 6.84
CA LEU A 24 -4.63 1.26 5.84
C LEU A 24 -3.20 1.15 6.39
N LEU A 25 -2.66 2.19 7.01
CA LEU A 25 -1.30 2.16 7.55
C LEU A 25 -1.15 1.15 8.68
N ARG A 26 -2.13 1.07 9.58
CA ARG A 26 -2.15 0.05 10.64
C ARG A 26 -2.16 -1.36 10.03
N LEU A 27 -2.98 -1.55 9.01
CA LEU A 27 -3.11 -2.81 8.32
C LEU A 27 -1.83 -3.20 7.58
N ALA A 28 -1.24 -2.26 6.85
CA ALA A 28 -0.02 -2.50 6.09
C ALA A 28 1.15 -2.88 7.01
N LYS A 29 1.22 -2.29 8.22
CA LYS A 29 2.18 -2.70 9.25
C LYS A 29 1.99 -4.15 9.72
N THR A 30 0.77 -4.69 9.70
CA THR A 30 0.51 -6.10 10.06
C THR A 30 0.87 -7.08 8.95
N MET A 31 0.88 -6.66 7.69
CA MET A 31 1.08 -7.55 6.53
C MET A 31 2.55 -7.77 6.13
N GLN A 32 3.49 -7.16 6.87
CA GLN A 32 4.95 -7.28 6.68
C GLN A 32 5.37 -7.17 5.20
N PHE A 33 5.22 -5.98 4.62
CA PHE A 33 5.68 -5.71 3.26
C PHE A 33 7.20 -5.58 3.20
N SER A 34 7.79 -6.02 2.09
CA SER A 34 9.19 -5.74 1.79
C SER A 34 9.41 -4.25 1.46
N PRO A 35 10.65 -3.73 1.56
CA PRO A 35 10.96 -2.34 1.19
C PRO A 35 10.68 -1.99 -0.28
N ALA A 36 10.59 -3.00 -1.15
CA ALA A 36 10.21 -2.84 -2.55
C ALA A 36 8.69 -2.69 -2.74
N GLU A 37 7.91 -3.29 -1.85
CA GLU A 37 6.45 -3.27 -1.87
C GLU A 37 5.88 -2.04 -1.16
N MET A 38 6.45 -1.68 -0.01
CA MET A 38 6.03 -0.54 0.78
C MET A 38 7.24 0.21 1.31
N ARG A 39 7.29 1.52 1.04
CA ARG A 39 8.34 2.39 1.58
C ARG A 39 7.80 3.74 1.98
N GLU A 40 8.44 4.35 2.96
CA GLU A 40 8.12 5.71 3.38
C GLU A 40 8.56 6.70 2.30
N ALA A 41 7.69 7.67 2.00
CA ALA A 41 7.90 8.67 0.95
C ALA A 41 7.72 10.11 1.45
N GLY A 42 7.70 10.29 2.78
CA GLY A 42 7.56 11.58 3.44
C GLY A 42 6.74 11.47 4.72
N LYS A 43 6.42 12.63 5.31
CA LYS A 43 5.74 12.71 6.60
C LYS A 43 4.34 12.08 6.51
N ARG A 44 4.19 10.89 7.09
CA ARG A 44 2.94 10.09 7.12
C ARG A 44 2.44 9.66 5.74
N ASN A 45 3.32 9.59 4.75
CA ASN A 45 2.97 9.05 3.43
C ASN A 45 3.88 7.88 3.08
N TYR A 46 3.28 6.84 2.54
CA TYR A 46 3.93 5.64 2.06
C TYR A 46 3.60 5.45 0.59
N LEU A 47 4.59 4.94 -0.13
CA LEU A 47 4.43 4.40 -1.48
C LEU A 47 4.17 2.90 -1.38
N PHE A 48 3.25 2.45 -2.20
CA PHE A 48 2.86 1.06 -2.36
C PHE A 48 3.08 0.65 -3.81
N SER A 49 3.72 -0.49 -4.05
CA SER A 49 3.73 -1.09 -5.37
C SER A 49 2.34 -1.62 -5.75
N GLU A 50 2.10 -1.84 -7.03
CA GLU A 50 0.89 -2.53 -7.50
C GLU A 50 0.71 -3.89 -6.81
N GLU A 51 1.79 -4.64 -6.61
CA GLU A 51 1.78 -5.92 -5.88
C GLU A 51 1.32 -5.77 -4.42
N ALA A 52 1.77 -4.72 -3.73
CA ALA A 52 1.33 -4.44 -2.36
C ALA A 52 -0.16 -4.11 -2.30
N VAL A 53 -0.66 -3.33 -3.26
CA VAL A 53 -2.09 -2.99 -3.37
C VAL A 53 -2.93 -4.24 -3.64
N GLU A 54 -2.48 -5.13 -4.52
CA GLU A 54 -3.18 -6.39 -4.78
C GLU A 54 -3.19 -7.32 -3.57
N ARG A 55 -2.09 -7.39 -2.81
CA ARG A 55 -2.08 -8.12 -1.51
C ARG A 55 -3.07 -7.51 -0.52
N LEU A 56 -3.15 -6.18 -0.45
CA LEU A 56 -4.09 -5.47 0.42
C LEU A 56 -5.56 -5.73 0.04
N LYS A 57 -5.87 -5.79 -1.26
CA LYS A 57 -7.20 -6.15 -1.77
C LYS A 57 -7.58 -7.59 -1.42
N ASN A 58 -6.64 -8.52 -1.59
CA ASN A 58 -6.88 -9.95 -1.38
C ASN A 58 -6.92 -10.37 0.09
N ARG A 59 -6.67 -9.47 1.05
CA ARG A 59 -6.72 -9.77 2.49
C ARG A 59 -8.05 -10.37 2.99
N LYS A 60 -9.15 -10.15 2.26
CA LYS A 60 -10.49 -10.66 2.64
C LYS A 60 -10.80 -12.06 2.09
N LYS A 61 -9.93 -12.66 1.27
CA LYS A 61 -10.06 -14.04 0.77
C LYS A 61 -9.14 -14.96 1.55
#